data_AF-A0A920VEJ0-F1
#
_entry.id   AF-A0A920VEJ0-F1
#
_cell.length_a   1.000
_cell.length_b   1.000
_cell.length_c   1.000
_cell.angle_alpha   90.00
_cell.angle_beta   90.00
_cell.angle_gamma   90.00
#
_symmetry.space_group_name_H-M   'P 1'
#
loop_
_entity.id
_entity.type
_entity.pdbx_description
1 polymer ?
#
loop_
_entity_poly.entity_id
_entity_poly.type
_entity_poly.pdbx_seq_one_letter_code
_entity_poly.pdbx_strand_id
1 'polypeptide(L)'
;MTQNGHANGHNHGDNTEYYSLRAAAIQALLIEKGICTLDDIVTMADKIDSRSPKDGAKILARAWVDPEYKTRLLADAESAFLELGYDLPETSPKITVVENTDDIHNIAVCTLCSCYPRAIIGRPPVWYKGLAYRSKVVVDPRGVLKEFGTELDESVQVNVIDSSADYRYLILPARPAGTDAMTEEELANLITQESMIGVAQALSPSLCLSIRLKAVIKINPFLATPGFLYCYFRVGLASRTSV
;
A
#
# COMPACT_ATOMS: atom_id res chain seq x y z
N MET A 1 -14.81 42.80 11.28
CA MET A 1 -14.75 41.87 12.43
C MET A 1 -15.72 40.74 12.13
N THR A 2 -15.37 39.82 11.22
CA THR A 2 -14.84 38.48 11.54
C THR A 2 -15.74 37.72 12.52
N GLN A 3 -16.46 36.72 12.01
CA GLN A 3 -16.37 35.35 12.53
C GLN A 3 -16.61 34.41 11.34
N ASN A 4 -15.50 33.91 10.80
CA ASN A 4 -15.45 32.91 9.76
C ASN A 4 -15.96 31.57 10.33
N GLY A 5 -16.92 30.95 9.65
CA GLY A 5 -17.46 29.61 9.97
C GLY A 5 -16.49 28.46 9.61
N HIS A 6 -15.23 28.56 10.01
CA HIS A 6 -14.24 27.49 9.86
C HIS A 6 -14.02 26.78 11.21
N ALA A 7 -14.87 25.80 11.55
CA ALA A 7 -14.63 24.97 12.73
C ALA A 7 -15.25 23.56 12.71
N ASN A 8 -15.80 23.06 11.61
CA ASN A 8 -16.22 21.66 11.53
C ASN A 8 -15.35 20.91 10.51
N GLY A 9 -14.18 20.47 10.98
CA GLY A 9 -13.40 19.43 10.29
C GLY A 9 -14.27 18.20 10.06
N HIS A 10 -14.06 17.52 8.93
CA HIS A 10 -14.81 16.34 8.51
C HIS A 10 -14.90 15.31 9.65
N ASN A 11 -16.07 15.26 10.30
CA ASN A 11 -16.28 14.48 11.51
C ASN A 11 -16.53 13.01 11.13
N HIS A 12 -15.56 12.16 11.45
CA HIS A 12 -15.61 10.72 11.25
C HIS A 12 -15.94 10.04 12.59
N GLY A 13 -17.21 9.97 12.98
CA GLY A 13 -17.58 9.17 14.17
C GLY A 13 -19.02 9.29 14.66
N ASP A 14 -19.58 10.50 14.66
CA ASP A 14 -20.83 10.81 15.41
C ASP A 14 -22.10 10.11 14.92
N ASN A 15 -22.06 9.45 13.76
CA ASN A 15 -23.21 8.78 13.15
C ASN A 15 -23.03 7.26 13.02
N THR A 16 -22.04 6.66 13.70
CA THR A 16 -21.70 5.24 13.53
C THR A 16 -22.89 4.32 13.84
N GLU A 17 -23.62 4.59 14.92
CA GLU A 17 -24.82 3.83 15.30
C GLU A 17 -25.91 3.89 14.23
N TYR A 18 -26.24 5.10 13.76
CA TYR A 18 -27.22 5.33 12.70
C TYR A 18 -26.88 4.56 11.42
N TYR A 19 -25.63 4.65 10.95
CA TYR A 19 -25.21 3.96 9.72
C TYR A 19 -25.17 2.44 9.89
N SER A 20 -24.84 1.95 11.08
CA SER A 20 -24.83 0.51 11.38
C SER A 20 -26.24 -0.06 11.36
N LEU A 21 -27.20 0.62 12.01
CA LEU A 21 -28.62 0.24 11.99
C LEU A 21 -29.20 0.31 10.56
N ARG A 22 -28.87 1.37 9.81
CA ARG A 22 -29.30 1.51 8.42
C ARG A 22 -28.73 0.40 7.52
N ALA A 23 -27.46 0.02 7.70
CA ALA A 23 -26.86 -1.08 6.94
C ALA A 23 -27.56 -2.41 7.23
N ALA A 24 -27.85 -2.71 8.51
CA ALA A 24 -28.59 -3.90 8.90
C ALA A 24 -30.02 -3.94 8.31
N ALA A 25 -30.71 -2.80 8.31
CA ALA A 25 -32.05 -2.68 7.71
C ALA A 25 -32.03 -2.91 6.19
N ILE A 26 -31.04 -2.35 5.48
CA ILE A 26 -30.86 -2.57 4.03
C ILE A 26 -30.57 -4.04 3.74
N GLN A 27 -29.67 -4.66 4.50
CA GLN A 27 -29.35 -6.09 4.38
C GLN A 27 -30.60 -6.96 4.55
N ALA A 28 -31.38 -6.74 5.62
CA ALA A 28 -32.61 -7.49 5.86
C ALA A 28 -33.61 -7.35 4.71
N LEU A 29 -33.80 -6.13 4.21
CA LEU A 29 -34.73 -5.84 3.11
C LEU A 29 -34.30 -6.50 1.78
N LEU A 30 -33.00 -6.51 1.46
CA LEU A 30 -32.49 -7.15 0.24
C LEU A 30 -32.66 -8.67 0.28
N ILE A 31 -32.45 -9.27 1.45
CA ILE A 31 -32.66 -10.72 1.68
C ILE A 31 -34.15 -11.06 1.61
N GLU A 32 -35.02 -10.31 2.29
CA GLU A 32 -36.47 -10.52 2.26
C GLU A 32 -37.02 -10.44 0.83
N LYS A 33 -36.48 -9.54 0.01
CA LYS A 33 -36.87 -9.38 -1.40
C LYS A 33 -36.24 -10.41 -2.34
N GLY A 34 -35.38 -11.31 -1.85
CA GLY A 34 -34.70 -12.31 -2.66
C GLY A 34 -33.68 -11.74 -3.65
N ILE A 35 -33.15 -10.53 -3.41
CA ILE A 35 -32.15 -9.89 -4.29
C ILE A 35 -30.76 -10.49 -4.05
N CYS A 36 -30.45 -10.85 -2.81
CA CYS A 36 -29.24 -11.58 -2.44
C CYS A 36 -29.52 -12.44 -1.20
N THR A 37 -28.62 -13.38 -0.94
CA THR A 37 -28.59 -14.16 0.30
C THR A 37 -27.55 -13.61 1.27
N LEU A 38 -27.60 -14.04 2.53
CA LEU A 38 -26.53 -13.74 3.49
C LEU A 38 -25.18 -14.32 3.02
N ASP A 39 -25.20 -15.50 2.40
CA ASP A 39 -24.00 -16.17 1.88
C ASP A 39 -23.34 -15.37 0.76
N ASP A 40 -24.13 -14.74 -0.13
CA ASP A 40 -23.61 -13.85 -1.17
C ASP A 40 -22.85 -12.65 -0.56
N ILE A 41 -23.40 -12.06 0.51
CA ILE A 41 -22.81 -10.91 1.19
C ILE A 41 -21.47 -11.30 1.84
N VAL A 42 -21.46 -12.42 2.57
CA VAL A 42 -20.25 -12.93 3.24
C VAL A 42 -19.19 -13.31 2.22
N THR A 43 -19.57 -14.05 1.17
CA THR A 43 -18.66 -14.43 0.08
C THR A 43 -18.03 -13.21 -0.59
N MET A 44 -18.80 -12.14 -0.81
CA MET A 44 -18.26 -10.91 -1.39
C MET A 44 -17.33 -10.17 -0.41
N ALA A 45 -17.65 -10.15 0.89
CA ALA A 45 -16.77 -9.58 1.91
C ALA A 45 -15.42 -10.32 1.97
N ASP A 46 -15.46 -11.65 1.99
CA ASP A 46 -14.27 -12.52 2.01
C ASP A 46 -13.44 -12.34 0.74
N LYS A 47 -14.07 -12.24 -0.44
CA LYS A 47 -13.36 -11.93 -1.68
C LYS A 47 -12.60 -10.60 -1.60
N ILE A 48 -13.20 -9.55 -1.04
CA ILE A 48 -12.52 -8.26 -0.90
C ILE A 48 -11.35 -8.35 0.09
N ASP A 49 -11.49 -9.14 1.16
CA ASP A 49 -10.46 -9.29 2.19
C ASP A 49 -9.39 -10.34 1.85
N SER A 50 -9.58 -11.11 0.77
CA SER A 50 -8.64 -12.12 0.27
C SER A 50 -7.32 -11.55 -0.28
N ARG A 51 -7.26 -10.24 -0.51
CA ARG A 51 -6.10 -9.54 -1.08
C ARG A 51 -5.53 -8.53 -0.10
N SER A 52 -4.21 -8.42 -0.11
CA SER A 52 -3.47 -7.57 0.82
C SER A 52 -2.31 -6.87 0.13
N PRO A 53 -1.72 -5.83 0.74
CA PRO A 53 -0.49 -5.23 0.22
C PRO A 53 0.66 -6.22 0.03
N LYS A 54 0.66 -7.37 0.73
CA LYS A 54 1.70 -8.40 0.54
C LYS A 54 1.65 -9.05 -0.85
N ASP A 55 0.48 -9.10 -1.47
CA ASP A 55 0.30 -9.69 -2.80
C ASP A 55 0.93 -8.80 -3.87
N GLY A 56 0.65 -7.50 -3.84
CA GLY A 56 1.36 -6.53 -4.69
C GLY A 56 2.87 -6.51 -4.42
N ALA A 57 3.29 -6.61 -3.16
CA ALA A 57 4.70 -6.67 -2.82
C ALA A 57 5.43 -7.87 -3.46
N LYS A 58 4.81 -9.05 -3.52
CA LYS A 58 5.38 -10.21 -4.23
C LYS A 58 5.53 -9.96 -5.72
N ILE A 59 4.48 -9.46 -6.37
CA ILE A 59 4.48 -9.11 -7.79
C ILE A 59 5.61 -8.14 -8.11
N LEU A 60 5.77 -7.09 -7.32
CA LEU A 60 6.76 -6.04 -7.58
C LEU A 60 8.18 -6.49 -7.20
N ALA A 61 8.34 -7.32 -6.17
CA ALA A 61 9.64 -7.92 -5.83
C ALA A 61 10.14 -8.85 -6.94
N ARG A 62 9.24 -9.59 -7.60
CA ARG A 62 9.60 -10.38 -8.79
C ARG A 62 10.19 -9.49 -9.89
N ALA A 63 9.59 -8.32 -10.14
CA ALA A 63 10.09 -7.36 -11.12
C ALA A 63 11.47 -6.76 -10.75
N TRP A 64 11.84 -6.74 -9.48
CA TRP A 64 13.18 -6.31 -9.06
C TRP A 64 14.28 -7.34 -9.29
N VAL A 65 13.95 -8.63 -9.40
CA VAL A 65 14.92 -9.73 -9.56
C VAL A 65 14.89 -10.35 -10.96
N ASP A 66 13.81 -10.14 -11.70
CA ASP A 66 13.58 -10.70 -13.04
C ASP A 66 13.26 -9.56 -14.04
N PRO A 67 14.28 -9.05 -14.77
CA PRO A 67 14.11 -7.95 -15.71
C PRO A 67 13.18 -8.27 -16.89
N GLU A 68 13.08 -9.53 -17.30
CA GLU A 68 12.17 -9.95 -18.36
C GLU A 68 10.72 -9.92 -17.88
N TYR A 69 10.47 -10.42 -16.66
CA TYR A 69 9.17 -10.28 -16.01
C TYR A 69 8.79 -8.82 -15.83
N LYS A 70 9.72 -7.95 -15.38
CA LYS A 70 9.47 -6.51 -15.29
C LYS A 70 9.03 -5.91 -16.62
N THR A 71 9.69 -6.29 -17.72
CA THR A 71 9.34 -5.81 -19.06
C THR A 71 7.91 -6.21 -19.43
N ARG A 72 7.52 -7.46 -19.16
CA ARG A 72 6.13 -7.93 -19.37
C ARG A 72 5.14 -7.22 -18.47
N LEU A 73 5.46 -7.06 -17.19
CA LEU A 73 4.64 -6.39 -16.18
C LEU A 73 4.30 -4.93 -16.56
N LEU A 74 5.27 -4.19 -17.09
CA LEU A 74 5.07 -2.80 -17.50
C LEU A 74 4.31 -2.69 -18.83
N ALA A 75 4.39 -3.69 -19.69
CA ALA A 75 3.66 -3.73 -20.97
C ALA A 75 2.21 -4.19 -20.81
N ASP A 76 1.98 -5.24 -20.03
CA ASP A 76 0.68 -5.83 -19.74
C ASP A 76 0.67 -6.45 -18.33
N ALA A 77 0.19 -5.64 -17.38
CA ALA A 77 0.21 -6.01 -15.97
C ALA A 77 -0.69 -7.22 -15.67
N GLU A 78 -1.84 -7.35 -16.33
CA GLU A 78 -2.81 -8.41 -16.02
C GLU A 78 -2.29 -9.78 -16.46
N SER A 79 -1.71 -9.85 -17.65
CA SER A 79 -1.01 -11.07 -18.10
C SER A 79 0.14 -11.45 -17.17
N ALA A 80 0.93 -10.48 -16.70
CA ALA A 80 2.03 -10.73 -15.77
C ALA A 80 1.54 -11.16 -14.37
N PHE A 81 0.43 -10.59 -13.88
CA PHE A 81 -0.20 -11.01 -12.62
C PHE A 81 -0.65 -12.48 -12.69
N LEU A 82 -1.22 -12.89 -13.83
CA LEU A 82 -1.65 -14.27 -14.04
C LEU A 82 -0.48 -15.27 -13.98
N GLU A 83 0.72 -14.90 -14.44
CA GLU A 83 1.93 -15.73 -14.31
C GLU A 83 2.22 -16.13 -12.85
N LEU A 84 1.83 -15.28 -11.89
CA LEU A 84 2.00 -15.50 -10.45
C LEU A 84 0.72 -16.02 -9.77
N GLY A 85 -0.31 -16.40 -10.54
CA GLY A 85 -1.57 -16.94 -10.04
C GLY A 85 -2.57 -15.88 -9.57
N TYR A 86 -2.36 -14.61 -9.92
CA TYR A 86 -3.30 -13.53 -9.65
C TYR A 86 -4.24 -13.35 -10.84
N ASP A 87 -5.26 -14.19 -10.91
CA ASP A 87 -6.34 -14.08 -11.88
C ASP A 87 -7.35 -13.00 -11.47
N LEU A 88 -7.53 -12.00 -12.33
CA LEU A 88 -8.41 -10.86 -12.11
C LEU A 88 -9.76 -11.11 -12.81
N PRO A 89 -10.89 -10.97 -12.11
CA PRO A 89 -12.20 -11.04 -12.77
C PRO A 89 -12.30 -10.03 -13.91
N GLU A 90 -12.95 -10.39 -15.02
CA GLU A 90 -13.19 -9.49 -16.17
C GLU A 90 -13.88 -8.17 -15.79
N THR A 91 -14.62 -8.17 -14.67
CA THR A 91 -15.29 -6.97 -14.13
C THR A 91 -14.35 -6.05 -13.35
N SER A 92 -13.09 -6.45 -13.15
CA SER A 92 -12.09 -5.62 -12.49
C SER A 92 -11.68 -4.46 -13.40
N PRO A 93 -11.49 -3.25 -12.85
CA PRO A 93 -10.88 -2.16 -13.60
C PRO A 93 -9.48 -2.56 -14.07
N LYS A 94 -9.08 -2.07 -15.24
CA LYS A 94 -7.76 -2.35 -15.81
C LYS A 94 -6.65 -1.86 -14.88
N ILE A 95 -5.70 -2.72 -14.54
CA ILE A 95 -4.57 -2.34 -13.69
C ILE A 95 -3.35 -2.05 -14.56
N THR A 96 -2.60 -1.00 -14.23
CA THR A 96 -1.34 -0.65 -14.89
C THR A 96 -0.26 -0.39 -13.85
N VAL A 97 0.93 -0.95 -14.08
CA VAL A 97 2.08 -0.71 -13.23
C VAL A 97 2.87 0.48 -13.78
N VAL A 98 3.19 1.44 -12.91
CA VAL A 98 3.97 2.62 -13.28
C VAL A 98 5.26 2.63 -12.48
N GLU A 99 6.38 2.66 -13.18
CA GLU A 99 7.71 2.58 -12.56
C GLU A 99 8.22 3.94 -12.08
N ASN A 100 8.73 3.97 -10.85
CA ASN A 100 9.61 5.04 -10.39
C ASN A 100 11.05 4.79 -10.86
N THR A 101 11.68 5.85 -11.36
CA THR A 101 13.08 5.85 -11.77
C THR A 101 13.90 6.79 -10.88
N ASP A 102 15.20 6.92 -11.13
CA ASP A 102 16.05 7.88 -10.43
C ASP A 102 15.62 9.34 -10.69
N ASP A 103 14.94 9.59 -11.81
CA ASP A 103 14.50 10.94 -12.22
C ASP A 103 13.01 11.20 -12.01
N ILE A 104 12.17 10.16 -11.89
CA ILE A 104 10.71 10.28 -11.84
C ILE A 104 10.13 9.49 -10.68
N HIS A 105 9.37 10.17 -9.83
CA HIS A 105 8.59 9.59 -8.75
C HIS A 105 7.09 9.75 -9.02
N ASN A 106 6.37 8.64 -9.12
CA ASN A 106 4.93 8.61 -9.40
C ASN A 106 4.12 8.46 -8.11
N ILE A 107 2.94 9.09 -8.08
CA ILE A 107 1.97 9.03 -6.98
C ILE A 107 0.57 8.80 -7.55
N ALA A 108 -0.16 7.81 -7.06
CA ALA A 108 -1.52 7.51 -7.50
C ALA A 108 -2.59 8.13 -6.57
N VAL A 109 -3.68 8.66 -7.14
CA VAL A 109 -4.83 9.22 -6.40
C VAL A 109 -6.16 8.91 -7.11
N CYS A 110 -7.31 8.97 -6.42
CA CYS A 110 -8.61 9.26 -7.02
C CYS A 110 -9.15 10.56 -6.42
N THR A 111 -9.00 11.68 -7.12
CA THR A 111 -9.46 12.98 -6.61
C THR A 111 -10.97 12.98 -6.38
N LEU A 112 -11.73 12.35 -7.28
CA LEU A 112 -13.19 12.30 -7.24
C LEU A 112 -13.75 11.36 -6.16
N CYS A 113 -12.97 10.38 -5.70
CA CYS A 113 -13.54 9.20 -5.05
C CYS A 113 -12.55 8.42 -4.17
N SER A 114 -12.33 7.14 -4.48
CA SER A 114 -11.38 6.22 -3.87
C SER A 114 -11.03 5.03 -4.77
N CYS A 115 -10.98 5.22 -6.11
CA CYS A 115 -10.53 4.21 -7.06
C CYS A 115 -9.16 3.68 -6.64
N TYR A 116 -9.01 2.36 -6.56
CA TYR A 116 -7.83 1.71 -6.00
C TYR A 116 -7.68 0.28 -6.56
N PRO A 117 -6.45 -0.25 -6.77
CA PRO A 117 -6.22 -1.61 -7.28
C PRO A 117 -6.50 -2.69 -6.23
N ARG A 118 -7.77 -2.82 -5.83
CA ARG A 118 -8.21 -3.70 -4.72
C ARG A 118 -7.94 -5.18 -4.96
N ALA A 119 -8.03 -5.59 -6.22
CA ALA A 119 -7.84 -6.98 -6.60
C ALA A 119 -6.38 -7.45 -6.46
N ILE A 120 -5.44 -6.52 -6.25
CA ILE A 120 -4.03 -6.82 -5.98
C ILE A 120 -3.61 -6.41 -4.58
N ILE A 121 -3.86 -5.16 -4.14
CA ILE A 121 -3.32 -4.64 -2.87
C ILE A 121 -4.38 -4.41 -1.78
N GLY A 122 -5.58 -4.97 -1.94
CA GLY A 122 -6.64 -4.94 -0.94
C GLY A 122 -7.34 -3.59 -0.78
N ARG A 123 -7.93 -3.33 0.39
CA ARG A 123 -8.67 -2.07 0.64
C ARG A 123 -7.72 -0.87 0.72
N PRO A 124 -8.11 0.31 0.17
CA PRO A 124 -7.33 1.52 0.32
C PRO A 124 -7.28 1.94 1.79
N PRO A 125 -6.16 2.54 2.22
CA PRO A 125 -6.06 3.16 3.54
C PRO A 125 -7.15 4.21 3.77
N VAL A 126 -7.46 4.49 5.03
CA VAL A 126 -8.44 5.52 5.39
C VAL A 126 -8.03 6.89 4.84
N TRP A 127 -6.75 7.25 4.98
CA TRP A 127 -6.21 8.53 4.51
C TRP A 127 -6.35 8.72 3.00
N TYR A 128 -6.25 7.63 2.21
CA TYR A 128 -6.37 7.70 0.74
C TYR A 128 -7.76 8.17 0.30
N LYS A 129 -8.79 7.80 1.07
CA LYS A 129 -10.19 8.19 0.84
C LYS A 129 -10.49 9.60 1.40
N GLY A 130 -9.64 10.10 2.29
CA GLY A 130 -9.81 11.36 2.99
C GLY A 130 -9.65 12.57 2.06
N LEU A 131 -10.43 13.63 2.32
CA LEU A 131 -10.36 14.85 1.52
C LEU A 131 -8.95 15.46 1.54
N ALA A 132 -8.29 15.44 2.71
CA ALA A 132 -6.96 16.01 2.90
C ALA A 132 -5.95 15.50 1.86
N TYR A 133 -5.88 14.17 1.64
CA TYR A 133 -5.03 13.60 0.61
C TYR A 133 -5.52 13.96 -0.80
N ARG A 134 -6.80 13.67 -1.09
CA ARG A 134 -7.38 13.77 -2.43
C ARG A 134 -7.34 15.17 -3.01
N SER A 135 -7.50 16.21 -2.20
CA SER A 135 -7.45 17.60 -2.66
C SER A 135 -6.04 18.16 -2.72
N LYS A 136 -5.14 17.72 -1.82
CA LYS A 136 -3.80 18.32 -1.69
C LYS A 136 -2.80 17.71 -2.65
N VAL A 137 -2.81 16.39 -2.86
CA VAL A 137 -1.74 15.71 -3.61
C VAL A 137 -1.61 16.17 -5.06
N VAL A 138 -2.69 16.63 -5.70
CA VAL A 138 -2.66 17.17 -7.07
C VAL A 138 -2.23 18.64 -7.15
N VAL A 139 -2.12 19.34 -6.01
CA VAL A 139 -1.73 20.76 -5.93
C VAL A 139 -0.33 20.90 -5.36
N ASP A 140 -0.04 20.18 -4.28
CA ASP A 140 1.24 20.19 -3.56
C ASP A 140 1.69 18.74 -3.25
N PRO A 141 2.11 17.98 -4.28
CA PRO A 141 2.53 16.59 -4.10
C PRO A 141 3.77 16.45 -3.22
N ARG A 142 4.72 17.38 -3.32
CA ARG A 142 5.95 17.37 -2.50
C ARG A 142 5.64 17.64 -1.02
N GLY A 143 4.72 18.55 -0.72
CA GLY A 143 4.26 18.77 0.65
C GLY A 143 3.52 17.55 1.22
N VAL A 144 2.72 16.85 0.41
CA VAL A 144 2.12 15.56 0.82
C VAL A 144 3.19 14.51 1.10
N LEU A 145 4.17 14.32 0.21
CA LEU A 145 5.28 13.39 0.44
C LEU A 145 5.99 13.68 1.77
N LYS A 146 6.23 14.96 2.07
CA LYS A 146 6.85 15.39 3.33
C LYS A 146 6.01 15.04 4.56
N GLU A 147 4.68 15.14 4.49
CA GLU A 147 3.77 14.70 5.56
C GLU A 147 3.85 13.19 5.83
N PHE A 148 4.13 12.40 4.79
CA PHE A 148 4.42 10.96 4.90
C PHE A 148 5.88 10.66 5.28
N GLY A 149 6.71 11.68 5.51
CA GLY A 149 8.13 11.53 5.87
C GLY A 149 9.04 11.20 4.69
N THR A 150 8.58 11.44 3.45
CA THR A 150 9.35 11.20 2.24
C THR A 150 9.86 12.53 1.68
N GLU A 151 11.18 12.66 1.61
CA GLU A 151 11.85 13.80 0.98
C GLU A 151 12.56 13.29 -0.28
N LEU A 152 12.31 13.96 -1.40
CA LEU A 152 12.93 13.67 -2.69
C LEU A 152 13.82 14.84 -3.07
N ASP A 153 14.89 14.56 -3.81
CA ASP A 153 15.72 15.61 -4.41
C ASP A 153 14.86 16.55 -5.27
N GLU A 154 15.29 17.81 -5.38
CA GLU A 154 14.62 18.81 -6.21
C GLU A 154 14.65 18.43 -7.69
N SER A 155 15.67 17.70 -8.13
CA SER A 155 15.82 17.22 -9.50
C SER A 155 14.80 16.15 -9.89
N VAL A 156 14.27 15.39 -8.92
CA VAL A 156 13.33 14.29 -9.18
C VAL A 156 11.97 14.85 -9.57
N GLN A 157 11.50 14.60 -10.77
CA GLN A 157 10.15 14.98 -11.19
C GLN A 157 9.10 14.18 -10.40
N VAL A 158 8.08 14.86 -9.88
CA VAL A 158 6.94 14.20 -9.24
C VAL A 158 5.76 14.17 -10.19
N ASN A 159 5.30 12.97 -10.54
CA ASN A 159 4.16 12.74 -11.41
C ASN A 159 2.95 12.26 -10.59
N VAL A 160 1.83 12.98 -10.64
CA VAL A 160 0.61 12.60 -9.93
C VAL A 160 -0.40 12.05 -10.94
N ILE A 161 -0.81 10.80 -10.72
CA ILE A 161 -1.67 10.07 -11.63
C ILE A 161 -3.05 9.90 -10.98
N ASP A 162 -4.04 10.57 -11.57
CA ASP A 162 -5.42 10.52 -11.09
C ASP A 162 -6.19 9.38 -11.78
N SER A 163 -6.76 8.50 -10.97
CA SER A 163 -7.57 7.33 -11.36
C SER A 163 -8.98 7.77 -11.74
N SER A 164 -9.08 8.57 -12.79
CA SER A 164 -10.31 9.23 -13.27
C SER A 164 -11.15 8.40 -14.25
N ALA A 165 -10.60 7.29 -14.75
CA ALA A 165 -11.26 6.35 -15.66
C ALA A 165 -11.24 4.92 -15.11
N ASP A 166 -11.51 3.92 -15.94
CA ASP A 166 -11.48 2.49 -15.57
C ASP A 166 -10.06 1.90 -15.50
N TYR A 167 -9.06 2.73 -15.21
CA TYR A 167 -7.68 2.35 -14.93
C TYR A 167 -7.35 2.50 -13.45
N ARG A 168 -6.52 1.60 -12.92
CA ARG A 168 -5.96 1.65 -11.56
C ARG A 168 -4.46 1.53 -11.64
N TYR A 169 -3.76 2.37 -10.89
CA TYR A 169 -2.32 2.47 -10.95
C TYR A 169 -1.68 1.81 -9.73
N LEU A 170 -0.72 0.93 -9.98
CA LEU A 170 0.14 0.33 -8.98
C LEU A 170 1.56 0.87 -9.21
N ILE A 171 2.14 1.54 -8.23
CA ILE A 171 3.48 2.10 -8.38
C ILE A 171 4.51 0.99 -8.11
N LEU A 172 5.45 0.79 -9.05
CA LEU A 172 6.66 0.01 -8.83
C LEU A 172 7.73 0.94 -8.24
N PRO A 173 8.01 0.87 -6.93
CA PRO A 173 9.05 1.70 -6.33
C PRO A 173 10.43 1.28 -6.84
N ALA A 174 11.38 2.22 -6.83
CA ALA A 174 12.78 1.93 -7.11
C ALA A 174 13.34 0.93 -6.08
N ARG A 175 14.14 -0.03 -6.53
CA ARG A 175 14.79 -0.99 -5.64
C ARG A 175 15.82 -0.25 -4.78
N PRO A 176 15.73 -0.33 -3.44
CA PRO A 176 16.66 0.39 -2.58
C PRO A 176 18.07 -0.21 -2.67
N ALA A 177 19.08 0.64 -2.55
CA ALA A 177 20.49 0.23 -2.53
C ALA A 177 20.80 -0.70 -1.34
N GLY A 178 21.86 -1.50 -1.48
CA GLY A 178 22.30 -2.45 -0.45
C GLY A 178 21.42 -3.69 -0.34
N THR A 179 20.67 -4.01 -1.39
CA THR A 179 19.76 -5.18 -1.45
C THR A 179 20.24 -6.27 -2.40
N ASP A 180 21.44 -6.20 -2.96
CA ASP A 180 21.91 -7.11 -4.02
C ASP A 180 21.91 -8.58 -3.59
N ALA A 181 22.19 -8.84 -2.30
CA ALA A 181 22.23 -10.19 -1.73
C ALA A 181 20.88 -10.68 -1.17
N MET A 182 19.83 -9.87 -1.22
CA MET A 182 18.51 -10.23 -0.68
C MET A 182 17.76 -11.13 -1.64
N THR A 183 17.05 -12.12 -1.09
CA THR A 183 16.13 -12.97 -1.85
C THR A 183 14.87 -12.20 -2.27
N GLU A 184 14.13 -12.74 -3.23
CA GLU A 184 12.84 -12.16 -3.67
C GLU A 184 11.86 -11.98 -2.49
N GLU A 185 11.79 -12.94 -1.58
CA GLU A 185 10.93 -12.86 -0.39
C GLU A 185 11.38 -11.76 0.58
N GLU A 186 12.69 -11.60 0.77
CA GLU A 186 13.24 -10.54 1.60
C GLU A 186 12.99 -9.15 0.98
N LEU A 187 13.14 -9.04 -0.33
CA LEU A 187 12.83 -7.83 -1.10
C LEU A 187 11.35 -7.44 -1.01
N ALA A 188 10.44 -8.41 -1.07
CA ALA A 188 9.00 -8.17 -0.90
C ALA A 188 8.68 -7.52 0.48
N ASN A 189 9.48 -7.79 1.51
CA ASN A 189 9.30 -7.14 2.82
C ASN A 189 9.67 -5.66 2.84
N LEU A 190 10.37 -5.14 1.81
CA LEU A 190 10.72 -3.73 1.69
C LEU A 190 9.62 -2.91 0.99
N ILE A 191 8.73 -3.57 0.26
CA ILE A 191 7.65 -2.94 -0.50
C ILE A 191 6.43 -2.78 0.42
N THR A 192 6.09 -1.53 0.70
CA THR A 192 4.96 -1.15 1.57
C THR A 192 3.74 -0.73 0.76
N GLN A 193 2.57 -0.70 1.40
CA GLN A 193 1.35 -0.16 0.79
C GLN A 193 1.57 1.29 0.34
N GLU A 194 2.24 2.10 1.16
CA GLU A 194 2.59 3.48 0.88
C GLU A 194 3.50 3.61 -0.35
N SER A 195 4.50 2.72 -0.50
CA SER A 195 5.39 2.72 -1.65
C SER A 195 4.69 2.31 -2.96
N MET A 196 3.69 1.43 -2.87
CA MET A 196 2.87 1.02 -4.01
C MET A 196 1.81 2.05 -4.41
N ILE A 197 1.48 3.00 -3.52
CA ILE A 197 0.68 4.19 -3.84
C ILE A 197 1.58 5.34 -4.33
N GLY A 198 2.86 5.32 -3.95
CA GLY A 198 3.82 6.36 -4.28
C GLY A 198 3.90 7.49 -3.25
N VAL A 199 3.30 7.36 -2.07
CA VAL A 199 3.48 8.37 -0.99
C VAL A 199 4.72 8.13 -0.14
N ALA A 200 5.41 7.01 -0.37
CA ALA A 200 6.70 6.70 0.23
C ALA A 200 7.64 6.00 -0.76
N GLN A 201 8.93 5.97 -0.44
CA GLN A 201 9.87 5.05 -1.09
C GLN A 201 9.79 3.64 -0.47
N ALA A 202 10.33 2.63 -1.14
CA ALA A 202 10.54 1.33 -0.51
C ALA A 202 11.46 1.45 0.71
N LEU A 203 11.27 0.59 1.71
CA LEU A 203 12.08 0.60 2.92
C LEU A 203 13.54 0.25 2.58
N SER A 204 14.50 0.96 3.18
CA SER A 204 15.89 0.51 3.18
C SER A 204 16.06 -0.73 4.08
N PRO A 205 17.05 -1.59 3.82
CA PRO A 205 17.35 -2.75 4.66
C PRO A 205 17.52 -2.40 6.14
N SER A 206 18.21 -1.28 6.42
CA SER A 206 18.44 -0.77 7.78
C SER A 206 17.14 -0.35 8.48
N LEU A 207 16.22 0.28 7.75
CA LEU A 207 14.95 0.73 8.30
C LEU A 207 14.00 -0.46 8.56
N CYS A 208 13.98 -1.44 7.65
CA CYS A 208 13.21 -2.68 7.81
C CYS A 208 13.65 -3.45 9.07
N LEU A 209 14.97 -3.57 9.29
CA LEU A 209 15.52 -4.21 10.49
C LEU A 209 15.11 -3.46 11.78
N SER A 210 15.14 -2.12 11.77
CA SER A 210 14.71 -1.29 12.91
C SER A 210 13.23 -1.50 13.26
N ILE A 211 12.35 -1.54 12.25
CA ILE A 211 10.91 -1.76 12.45
C ILE A 211 10.66 -3.15 13.04
N ARG A 212 11.32 -4.19 12.49
CA ARG A 212 11.23 -5.55 13.03
C ARG A 212 11.70 -5.62 14.48
N LEU A 213 12.80 -4.97 14.82
CA LEU A 213 13.32 -4.94 16.18
C LEU A 213 12.35 -4.25 17.15
N LYS A 214 11.78 -3.11 16.76
CA LYS A 214 10.76 -2.41 17.55
C LYS A 214 9.50 -3.27 17.77
N ALA A 215 9.06 -3.99 16.74
CA ALA A 215 7.93 -4.90 16.85
C ALA A 215 8.23 -6.06 17.82
N VAL A 216 9.41 -6.67 17.73
CA VAL A 216 9.86 -7.74 18.63
C VAL A 216 9.98 -7.25 20.07
N ILE A 217 10.52 -6.05 20.31
CA ILE A 217 10.59 -5.44 21.64
C ILE A 217 9.18 -5.14 22.20
N LYS A 218 8.24 -4.70 21.36
CA LYS A 218 6.86 -4.47 21.78
C LYS A 218 6.15 -5.77 22.19
N ILE A 219 6.48 -6.89 21.54
CA ILE A 219 5.94 -8.22 21.86
C ILE A 219 6.64 -8.82 23.09
N ASN A 220 7.93 -8.57 23.26
CA ASN A 220 8.71 -9.05 24.39
C ASN A 220 9.59 -7.94 25.00
N PRO A 221 9.07 -7.18 25.98
CA PRO A 221 9.78 -6.03 26.55
C PRO A 221 11.07 -6.39 27.32
N PHE A 222 11.31 -7.67 27.65
CA PHE A 222 12.58 -8.12 28.22
C PHE A 222 13.78 -7.92 27.28
N LEU A 223 13.53 -7.88 25.96
CA LEU A 223 14.56 -7.65 24.93
C LEU A 223 15.04 -6.19 24.88
N ALA A 224 14.38 -5.27 25.59
CA ALA A 224 14.82 -3.87 25.76
C ALA A 224 15.86 -3.69 26.88
N THR A 225 16.21 -4.75 27.61
CA THR A 225 17.20 -4.66 28.70
C THR A 225 18.63 -4.50 28.13
N PRO A 226 19.50 -3.66 28.75
CA PRO A 226 20.82 -3.33 28.21
C PRO A 226 21.72 -4.53 27.90
N GLY A 227 21.52 -5.66 28.58
CA GLY A 227 22.31 -6.88 28.39
C GLY A 227 21.94 -7.70 27.13
N PHE A 228 20.71 -7.59 26.62
CA PHE A 228 20.24 -8.42 25.50
C PHE A 228 20.56 -7.80 24.13
N LEU A 229 20.50 -6.47 24.04
CA LEU A 229 20.83 -5.71 22.82
C LEU A 229 22.31 -5.89 22.42
N TYR A 230 23.20 -6.05 23.41
CA TYR A 230 24.63 -6.27 23.19
C TYR A 230 24.94 -7.67 22.63
N CYS A 231 24.15 -8.69 22.98
CA CYS A 231 24.29 -10.06 22.43
C CYS A 231 23.77 -10.16 20.99
N TYR A 232 22.62 -9.55 20.67
CA TYR A 232 22.02 -9.65 19.34
C TYR A 232 22.88 -9.01 18.24
N PHE A 233 23.51 -7.87 18.52
CA PHE A 233 24.45 -7.23 17.58
C PHE A 233 25.76 -8.01 17.38
N ARG A 234 26.18 -8.79 18.38
CA ARG A 234 27.45 -9.54 18.32
C ARG A 234 27.29 -10.92 17.68
N VAL A 235 26.14 -11.58 17.85
CA VAL A 235 25.88 -12.89 17.24
C VAL A 235 25.59 -12.77 15.73
N GLY A 236 24.99 -11.67 15.27
CA GLY A 236 24.74 -11.42 13.84
C GLY A 236 26.01 -11.19 12.99
N LEU A 237 27.13 -10.80 13.60
CA LEU A 237 28.43 -10.65 12.91
C LEU A 237 29.35 -11.87 13.08
N ALA A 238 29.03 -12.84 13.94
CA ALA A 238 29.95 -13.92 14.32
C ALA A 238 29.64 -15.30 13.69
N SER A 239 28.61 -15.44 12.85
CA SER A 239 28.27 -16.72 12.19
C SER A 239 28.82 -16.88 10.77
N ARG A 240 29.84 -16.10 10.37
CA ARG A 240 30.64 -16.35 9.15
C ARG A 240 32.13 -16.24 9.40
N THR A 241 32.64 -17.11 10.26
CA THR A 241 34.04 -17.57 10.20
C THR A 241 34.13 -18.91 10.94
N SER A 242 34.09 -20.02 10.20
CA SER A 242 35.03 -21.16 10.26
C SER A 242 34.41 -22.48 9.78
N VAL A 243 35.08 -23.04 8.75
CA VAL A 243 34.99 -24.35 8.07
C VAL A 243 33.78 -24.61 7.17
#